data_AF-A0A091TDC9-F1
#
_entry.id   AF-A0A091TDC9-F1
#
_cell.length_a   1.000
_cell.length_b   1.000
_cell.length_c   1.000
_cell.angle_alpha   90.00
_cell.angle_beta   90.00
_cell.angle_gamma   90.00
#
_symmetry.space_group_name_H-M   'P 1'
#
loop_
_entity.id
_entity.type
_entity.pdbx_description
1 polymer ?
#
loop_
_entity_poly.entity_id
_entity_poly.type
_entity_poly.pdbx_seq_one_letter_code
_entity_poly.pdbx_strand_id
1 'polypeptide(L)'
;PVFNWVALKPSQIDGTVFTELNDEKVLQELDMSDFEEQFKTKAQGPALDISALKVKATQKTPNKVTLMESNRAKNLAITLRKGGRSIQDICTAIETYDQQALSLDFLELLLRFLPTEYERTLIGKFEREQQPPEELSDEDQFMIRFSKIPRLAEHMNVMIFLGNFNDTAQLLMPQLNAIIAASMSLKSSSKLRNILEIVLAFGNYMNSSKRGAAYGFRLQSLDALLEMKSTDRKQTLLHYLVRVITEKYPELTGFHTELHFLDKAGTGSARG
;
A
#
# COMPACT_ATOMS: atom_id res chain seq x y z
N PRO A 1 21.86 27.49 0.64
CA PRO A 1 20.88 26.40 0.89
C PRO A 1 20.67 25.60 -0.40
N VAL A 2 20.22 24.34 -0.32
CA VAL A 2 19.91 23.49 -1.49
C VAL A 2 18.40 23.35 -1.62
N PHE A 3 17.86 23.57 -2.82
CA PHE A 3 16.45 23.34 -3.12
C PHE A 3 16.25 21.91 -3.60
N ASN A 4 15.62 21.07 -2.78
CA ASN A 4 15.41 19.64 -3.04
C ASN A 4 14.25 19.39 -4.02
N TRP A 5 14.30 19.97 -5.22
CA TRP A 5 13.37 19.67 -6.29
C TRP A 5 13.74 18.37 -7.03
N VAL A 6 12.74 17.69 -7.58
CA VAL A 6 12.95 16.53 -8.45
C VAL A 6 12.95 17.01 -9.89
N ALA A 7 14.14 17.14 -10.48
CA ALA A 7 14.29 17.58 -11.86
C ALA A 7 13.79 16.51 -12.84
N LEU A 8 13.12 16.95 -13.91
CA LEU A 8 12.76 16.08 -15.03
C LEU A 8 13.99 15.75 -15.87
N LYS A 9 14.07 14.52 -16.38
CA LYS A 9 15.14 14.14 -17.32
C LYS A 9 14.90 14.85 -18.66
N PRO A 10 15.95 15.22 -19.41
CA PRO A 10 15.80 15.91 -20.71
C PRO A 10 14.86 15.21 -21.69
N SER A 11 14.86 13.87 -21.71
CA SER A 11 13.97 13.06 -22.55
C SER A 11 12.48 13.12 -22.17
N GLN A 12 12.14 13.73 -21.03
CA GLN A 12 10.77 13.91 -20.54
C GLN A 12 10.25 15.33 -20.75
N ILE A 13 11.08 16.23 -21.31
CA ILE A 13 10.76 17.66 -21.45
C ILE A 13 10.02 17.92 -22.76
N ASP A 14 10.37 17.20 -23.84
CA ASP A 14 9.78 17.40 -25.17
C ASP A 14 8.25 17.27 -25.14
N GLY A 15 7.56 18.31 -25.60
CA GLY A 15 6.08 18.37 -25.65
C GLY A 15 5.41 18.78 -24.33
N THR A 16 6.19 19.20 -23.32
CA THR A 16 5.66 19.77 -22.08
C THR A 16 5.78 21.29 -22.06
N VAL A 17 5.11 21.93 -21.12
CA VAL A 17 5.19 23.39 -20.89
C VAL A 17 6.63 23.86 -20.64
N PHE A 18 7.51 22.99 -20.12
CA PHE A 18 8.89 23.34 -19.79
C PHE A 18 9.76 23.62 -21.02
N THR A 19 9.34 23.19 -22.21
CA THR A 19 10.02 23.49 -23.49
C THR A 19 9.95 24.97 -23.87
N GLU A 20 8.91 25.66 -23.38
CA GLU A 20 8.63 27.07 -23.72
C GLU A 20 9.09 28.04 -22.62
N LEU A 21 9.62 27.52 -21.51
CA LEU A 21 10.12 28.33 -20.40
C LEU A 21 11.56 28.78 -20.66
N ASN A 22 11.85 30.02 -20.27
CA ASN A 22 13.18 30.61 -20.33
C ASN A 22 13.50 31.23 -18.97
N ASP A 23 14.33 30.54 -18.19
CA ASP A 23 14.78 30.95 -16.87
C ASP A 23 15.76 32.14 -16.93
N GLU A 24 16.60 32.23 -17.96
CA GLU A 24 17.53 33.36 -18.13
C GLU A 24 16.80 34.71 -18.23
N LYS A 25 15.65 34.74 -18.90
CA LYS A 25 14.82 35.96 -18.98
C LYS A 25 14.30 36.36 -17.61
N VAL A 26 13.85 35.41 -16.80
CA VAL A 26 13.31 35.65 -15.46
C VAL A 26 14.42 36.09 -14.50
N LEU A 27 15.61 35.49 -14.60
CA LEU A 27 16.77 35.86 -13.78
C LEU A 27 17.26 37.30 -14.01
N GLN A 28 16.96 37.91 -15.16
CA GLN A 28 17.26 39.33 -15.43
C GLN A 28 16.27 40.29 -14.75
N GLU A 29 15.06 39.83 -14.43
CA GLU A 29 14.01 40.63 -13.81
C GLU A 29 14.00 40.49 -12.27
N LEU A 30 14.57 39.41 -11.73
CA LEU A 30 14.58 39.11 -10.30
C LEU A 30 15.79 39.70 -9.57
N ASP A 31 15.55 40.27 -8.38
CA ASP A 31 16.62 40.70 -7.47
C ASP A 31 17.20 39.51 -6.71
N MET A 32 18.23 38.90 -7.30
CA MET A 32 18.94 37.77 -6.68
C MET A 32 19.73 38.15 -5.43
N SER A 33 19.98 39.45 -5.20
CA SER A 33 20.72 39.93 -4.03
C SER A 33 19.86 39.88 -2.77
N ASP A 34 18.60 40.33 -2.86
CA ASP A 34 17.62 40.20 -1.78
C ASP A 34 17.36 38.72 -1.45
N PHE A 35 17.20 37.89 -2.49
CA PHE A 35 17.04 36.45 -2.30
C PHE A 35 18.25 35.81 -1.60
N GLU A 36 19.48 36.15 -2.00
CA GLU A 36 20.68 35.64 -1.34
C GLU A 36 20.78 36.12 0.11
N GLU A 37 20.41 37.37 0.41
CA GLU A 37 20.42 37.89 1.78
C GLU A 37 19.42 37.18 2.69
N GLN A 38 18.22 36.90 2.20
CA GLN A 38 17.16 36.24 2.96
C GLN A 38 17.41 34.73 3.15
N PHE A 39 18.08 34.08 2.19
CA PHE A 39 18.27 32.63 2.18
C PHE A 39 19.72 32.17 2.40
N LYS A 40 20.69 33.06 2.66
CA LYS A 40 22.08 32.67 2.98
C LYS A 40 22.16 31.75 4.20
N THR A 41 22.98 30.71 4.09
CA THR A 41 23.31 29.80 5.20
C THR A 41 24.60 30.26 5.88
N LYS A 42 24.76 29.98 7.19
CA LYS A 42 25.91 30.42 8.03
C LYS A 42 27.32 30.03 7.53
N ALA A 43 27.43 29.26 6.45
CA ALA A 43 28.70 28.90 5.80
C ALA A 43 29.17 29.91 4.72
N GLN A 44 28.39 30.95 4.42
CA GLN A 44 28.80 32.07 3.54
C GLN A 44 28.78 33.36 4.36
N GLY A 45 29.91 33.66 5.01
CA GLY A 45 30.13 34.97 5.64
C GLY A 45 30.51 36.03 4.59
N PRO A 46 30.32 37.33 4.87
CA PRO A 46 30.84 38.38 4.01
C PRO A 46 32.37 38.35 4.03
N ALA A 47 33.00 38.71 2.92
CA ALA A 47 34.45 38.86 2.83
C ALA A 47 34.93 39.84 3.92
N LEU A 48 35.55 39.31 4.98
CA LEU A 48 36.10 40.11 6.07
C LEU A 48 37.61 40.26 5.87
N ASP A 49 37.97 41.52 5.70
CA ASP A 49 39.30 42.09 5.73
C ASP A 49 40.12 41.56 6.93
N ILE A 50 41.30 41.01 6.64
CA ILE A 50 42.19 40.35 7.60
C ILE A 50 43.04 41.43 8.27
N SER A 51 42.46 42.18 9.21
CA SER A 51 43.27 43.04 10.08
C SER A 51 42.62 43.34 11.44
N ALA A 52 41.88 42.41 12.04
CA ALA A 52 41.54 42.55 13.45
C ALA A 52 41.26 41.21 14.16
N LEU A 53 42.16 40.91 15.09
CA LEU A 53 41.86 40.28 16.38
C LEU A 53 41.75 38.74 16.39
N LYS A 54 42.95 38.15 16.56
CA LYS A 54 43.19 36.99 17.41
C LYS A 54 42.47 37.10 18.77
N VAL A 55 42.23 35.91 19.33
CA VAL A 55 41.89 35.58 20.73
C VAL A 55 40.39 35.47 21.02
N LYS A 56 39.84 34.29 20.72
CA LYS A 56 39.14 33.48 21.71
C LYS A 56 39.15 32.02 21.27
N ALA A 57 39.80 31.18 22.09
CA ALA A 57 39.86 29.75 21.92
C ALA A 57 38.45 29.15 22.00
N THR A 58 37.90 28.75 20.86
CA THR A 58 36.83 27.77 20.80
C THR A 58 37.48 26.40 20.60
N GLN A 59 37.17 25.49 21.52
CA GLN A 59 37.51 24.08 21.39
C GLN A 59 37.10 23.60 20.00
N LYS A 60 38.07 23.16 19.20
CA LYS A 60 37.79 22.39 17.98
C LYS A 60 37.10 21.12 18.41
N THR A 61 35.77 21.08 18.31
CA THR A 61 35.08 19.82 18.04
C THR A 61 35.70 19.28 16.74
N PRO A 62 36.27 18.07 16.73
CA PRO A 62 36.79 17.51 15.49
C PRO A 62 35.64 17.49 14.48
N ASN A 63 35.92 17.93 13.25
CA ASN A 63 35.00 17.79 12.13
C ASN A 63 34.76 16.28 11.94
N LYS A 64 33.77 15.73 12.64
CA LYS A 64 33.32 14.37 12.40
C LYS A 64 32.85 14.31 10.96
N VAL A 65 33.49 13.47 10.16
CA VAL A 65 33.04 13.16 8.81
C VAL A 65 31.62 12.62 8.92
N THR A 66 30.65 13.30 8.34
CA THR A 66 29.24 12.85 8.33
C THR A 66 28.92 12.29 6.97
N LEU A 67 28.54 11.00 6.90
CA LEU A 67 28.20 10.32 5.65
C LEU A 67 26.72 10.52 5.30
N MET A 68 25.88 10.65 6.31
CA MET A 68 24.45 10.90 6.17
C MET A 68 24.07 12.37 6.43
N GLU A 69 22.96 12.80 5.83
CA GLU A 69 22.34 14.09 6.18
C GLU A 69 21.88 14.10 7.64
N SER A 70 22.09 15.22 8.35
CA SER A 70 21.82 15.35 9.78
C SER A 70 20.39 14.94 10.20
N ASN A 71 19.36 15.29 9.41
CA ASN A 71 17.98 14.92 9.72
C ASN A 71 17.74 13.42 9.57
N ARG A 72 18.30 12.81 8.53
CA ARG A 72 18.20 11.37 8.28
C ARG A 72 18.93 10.58 9.36
N ALA A 73 20.11 11.03 9.78
CA ALA A 73 20.86 10.44 10.90
C ALA A 73 20.04 10.50 12.20
N LYS A 74 19.45 11.66 12.53
CA LYS A 74 18.56 11.79 13.71
C LYS A 74 17.36 10.83 13.66
N ASN A 75 16.69 10.73 12.50
CA ASN A 75 15.54 9.84 12.34
C ASN A 75 15.94 8.36 12.43
N LEU A 76 17.12 8.01 11.91
CA LEU A 76 17.69 6.68 12.05
C LEU A 76 18.00 6.38 13.52
N ALA A 77 18.64 7.31 14.23
CA ALA A 77 18.94 7.18 15.66
C ALA A 77 17.68 6.89 16.50
N ILE A 78 16.59 7.62 16.22
CA ILE A 78 15.29 7.40 16.87
C ILE A 78 14.76 6.00 16.55
N THR A 79 14.85 5.56 15.30
CA THR A 79 14.40 4.23 14.86
C THR A 79 15.20 3.12 15.53
N LEU A 80 16.54 3.22 15.55
CA LEU A 80 17.43 2.26 16.19
C LEU A 80 17.17 2.16 17.71
N ARG A 81 16.91 3.29 18.37
CA ARG A 81 16.49 3.30 19.79
C ARG A 81 15.20 2.53 20.02
N LYS A 82 14.21 2.63 19.11
CA LYS A 82 12.97 1.84 19.18
C LYS A 82 13.24 0.34 19.01
N GLY A 83 14.24 -0.03 18.19
CA GLY A 83 14.66 -1.42 18.00
C GLY A 83 15.35 -2.04 19.22
N GLY A 84 16.02 -1.22 20.04
CA GLY A 84 16.60 -1.65 21.33
C GLY A 84 17.70 -2.71 21.22
N ARG A 85 18.30 -2.87 20.04
CA ARG A 85 19.30 -3.90 19.71
C ARG A 85 20.60 -3.26 19.26
N SER A 86 21.71 -4.00 19.39
CA SER A 86 22.98 -3.54 18.86
C SER A 86 22.95 -3.50 17.32
N ILE A 87 23.79 -2.66 16.72
CA ILE A 87 23.96 -2.57 15.26
C ILE A 87 24.26 -3.95 14.68
N GLN A 88 25.12 -4.72 15.34
CA GLN A 88 25.53 -6.04 14.89
C GLN A 88 24.36 -7.03 14.90
N ASP A 89 23.57 -7.04 15.99
CA ASP A 89 22.44 -7.96 16.12
C ASP A 89 21.36 -7.68 15.07
N ILE A 90 21.13 -6.41 14.73
CA ILE A 90 20.18 -6.03 13.68
C ILE A 90 20.64 -6.56 12.33
N CYS A 91 21.90 -6.30 11.95
CA CYS A 91 22.44 -6.77 10.67
C CYS A 91 22.43 -8.30 10.57
N THR A 92 22.89 -8.99 11.63
CA THR A 92 22.90 -10.46 11.67
C THR A 92 21.48 -11.04 11.60
N ALA A 93 20.51 -10.44 12.28
CA ALA A 93 19.11 -10.88 12.20
C ALA A 93 18.54 -10.76 10.77
N ILE A 94 18.92 -9.72 10.02
CA ILE A 94 18.50 -9.55 8.62
C ILE A 94 19.17 -10.58 7.71
N GLU A 95 20.46 -10.83 7.90
CA GLU A 95 21.22 -11.83 7.11
C GLU A 95 20.72 -13.26 7.36
N THR A 96 20.33 -13.56 8.60
CA THR A 96 19.87 -14.89 9.03
C THR A 96 18.35 -15.07 8.98
N TYR A 97 17.60 -14.05 8.53
CA TYR A 97 16.14 -14.04 8.49
C TYR A 97 15.47 -14.33 9.85
N ASP A 98 16.06 -13.87 10.95
CA ASP A 98 15.53 -14.07 12.30
C ASP A 98 14.30 -13.18 12.55
N GLN A 99 13.12 -13.79 12.43
CA GLN A 99 11.81 -13.14 12.65
C GLN A 99 11.47 -12.92 14.12
N GLN A 100 12.11 -13.65 15.04
CA GLN A 100 11.91 -13.45 16.48
C GLN A 100 12.78 -12.30 16.99
N ALA A 101 13.89 -12.05 16.28
CA ALA A 101 14.74 -10.93 16.56
C ALA A 101 14.06 -9.59 16.24
N LEU A 102 13.57 -9.41 15.02
CA LEU A 102 13.11 -8.11 14.56
C LEU A 102 11.59 -8.12 14.38
N SER A 103 10.89 -7.22 15.08
CA SER A 103 9.45 -7.06 14.89
C SER A 103 9.14 -6.48 13.50
N LEU A 104 7.96 -6.83 12.96
CA LEU A 104 7.49 -6.34 11.67
C LEU A 104 7.45 -4.81 11.60
N ASP A 105 6.86 -4.16 12.60
CA ASP A 105 6.84 -2.70 12.71
C ASP A 105 8.24 -2.08 12.65
N PHE A 106 9.23 -2.73 13.28
CA PHE A 106 10.60 -2.26 13.25
C PHE A 106 11.23 -2.45 11.87
N LEU A 107 11.03 -3.61 11.23
CA LEU A 107 11.51 -3.87 9.87
C LEU A 107 10.92 -2.88 8.85
N GLU A 108 9.63 -2.58 8.93
CA GLU A 108 8.95 -1.61 8.06
C GLU A 108 9.48 -0.18 8.25
N LEU A 109 9.76 0.21 9.49
CA LEU A 109 10.41 1.50 9.77
C LEU A 109 11.84 1.52 9.22
N LEU A 110 12.60 0.44 9.43
CA LEU A 110 13.99 0.34 9.00
C LEU A 110 14.12 0.31 7.47
N LEU A 111 13.12 -0.21 6.76
CA LEU A 111 13.07 -0.23 5.29
C LEU A 111 13.12 1.19 4.68
N ARG A 112 12.68 2.22 5.42
CA ARG A 112 12.76 3.63 4.99
C ARG A 112 14.19 4.18 5.02
N PHE A 113 15.10 3.46 5.68
CA PHE A 113 16.51 3.80 5.81
C PHE A 113 17.43 2.96 4.93
N LEU A 114 16.88 2.28 3.91
CA LEU A 114 17.72 1.64 2.90
C LEU A 114 18.75 2.64 2.35
N PRO A 115 20.05 2.28 2.28
CA PRO A 115 21.09 3.18 1.81
C PRO A 115 20.84 3.58 0.36
N THR A 116 20.78 4.89 0.13
CA THR A 116 20.65 5.47 -1.21
C THR A 116 21.93 5.27 -2.02
N GLU A 117 21.84 5.37 -3.35
CA GLU A 117 23.04 5.26 -4.22
C GLU A 117 24.10 6.32 -3.89
N TYR A 118 23.65 7.52 -3.50
CA TYR A 118 24.53 8.60 -3.04
C TYR A 118 25.27 8.22 -1.75
N GLU A 119 24.56 7.73 -0.74
CA GLU A 119 25.16 7.27 0.52
C GLU A 119 26.13 6.11 0.29
N ARG A 120 25.78 5.14 -0.57
CA ARG A 120 26.68 4.04 -0.96
C ARG A 120 27.97 4.54 -1.62
N THR A 121 27.88 5.59 -2.43
CA THR A 121 29.04 6.21 -3.06
C THR A 121 29.94 6.90 -2.04
N LEU A 122 29.36 7.61 -1.06
CA LEU A 122 30.09 8.24 0.03
C LEU A 122 30.77 7.21 0.93
N ILE A 123 30.05 6.16 1.32
CA ILE A 123 30.60 5.03 2.08
C ILE A 123 31.77 4.40 1.32
N GLY A 124 31.61 4.10 0.03
CA GLY A 124 32.68 3.53 -0.78
C GLY A 124 33.89 4.46 -0.99
N LYS A 125 33.75 5.78 -0.84
CA LYS A 125 34.89 6.72 -0.82
C LYS A 125 35.60 6.67 0.54
N PHE A 126 34.82 6.77 1.62
CA PHE A 126 35.33 6.69 3.00
C PHE A 126 36.16 5.43 3.24
N GLU A 127 35.66 4.27 2.80
CA GLU A 127 36.36 2.99 2.95
C GLU A 127 37.66 2.91 2.13
N ARG A 128 37.68 3.50 0.93
CA ARG A 128 38.89 3.54 0.10
C ARG A 128 39.98 4.45 0.68
N GLU A 129 39.57 5.51 1.37
CA GLU A 129 40.47 6.44 2.05
C GLU A 129 41.00 5.87 3.38
N GLN A 130 40.58 4.65 3.76
CA GLN A 130 40.97 3.97 5.01
C GLN A 130 40.81 4.83 6.26
N GLN A 131 39.79 5.70 6.27
CA GLN A 131 39.50 6.53 7.42
C GLN A 131 38.98 5.66 8.58
N PRO A 132 39.39 5.94 9.83
CA PRO A 132 38.99 5.15 10.99
C PRO A 132 37.47 5.25 11.23
N PRO A 133 36.73 4.13 11.21
CA PRO A 133 35.28 4.14 11.48
C PRO A 133 34.90 4.70 12.85
N GLU A 134 35.83 4.68 13.81
CA GLU A 134 35.65 5.19 15.18
C GLU A 134 35.46 6.71 15.25
N GLU A 135 35.82 7.44 14.18
CA GLU A 135 35.59 8.88 14.07
C GLU A 135 34.17 9.23 13.61
N LEU A 136 33.42 8.24 13.11
CA LEU A 136 32.05 8.40 12.62
C LEU A 136 31.02 8.35 13.76
N SER A 137 29.83 8.88 13.48
CA SER A 137 28.65 8.69 14.34
C SER A 137 28.21 7.23 14.37
N ASP A 138 27.51 6.81 15.43
CA ASP A 138 26.96 5.44 15.54
C ASP A 138 26.01 5.14 14.37
N GLU A 139 25.30 6.16 13.88
CA GLU A 139 24.38 6.08 12.74
C GLU A 139 25.12 5.87 11.42
N ASP A 140 26.22 6.58 11.19
CA ASP A 140 27.07 6.39 10.01
C ASP A 140 27.73 5.00 10.04
N GLN A 141 28.19 4.54 11.22
CA GLN A 141 28.73 3.18 11.40
C GLN A 141 27.67 2.11 11.12
N PHE A 142 26.43 2.33 11.58
CA PHE A 142 25.29 1.47 11.23
C PHE A 142 25.09 1.44 9.72
N MET A 143 25.04 2.59 9.05
CA MET A 143 24.77 2.69 7.62
C MET A 143 25.84 1.99 6.78
N ILE A 144 27.12 2.06 7.18
CA ILE A 144 28.20 1.29 6.55
C ILE A 144 27.89 -0.20 6.62
N ARG A 145 27.66 -0.76 7.82
CA ARG A 145 27.39 -2.20 7.98
C ARG A 145 26.11 -2.62 7.27
N PHE A 146 25.06 -1.82 7.38
CA PHE A 146 23.77 -2.03 6.74
C PHE A 146 23.91 -2.08 5.21
N SER A 147 24.72 -1.18 4.63
CA SER A 147 24.95 -1.14 3.18
C SER A 147 25.71 -2.34 2.61
N LYS A 148 26.47 -3.05 3.45
CA LYS A 148 27.23 -4.25 3.08
C LYS A 148 26.38 -5.51 2.96
N ILE A 149 25.18 -5.50 3.52
CA ILE A 149 24.27 -6.64 3.41
C ILE A 149 23.88 -6.80 1.93
N PRO A 150 24.20 -7.93 1.29
CA PRO A 150 23.84 -8.16 -0.10
C PRO A 150 22.31 -8.25 -0.23
N ARG A 151 21.75 -7.62 -1.26
CA ARG A 151 20.30 -7.66 -1.54
C ARG A 151 19.45 -7.28 -0.32
N LEU A 152 19.93 -6.30 0.45
CA LEU A 152 19.32 -5.85 1.70
C LEU A 152 17.82 -5.58 1.58
N ALA A 153 17.40 -4.87 0.53
CA ALA A 153 16.00 -4.55 0.31
C ALA A 153 15.16 -5.83 0.16
N GLU A 154 15.65 -6.81 -0.59
CA GLU A 154 14.97 -8.10 -0.78
C GLU A 154 14.93 -8.92 0.51
N HIS A 155 16.03 -9.00 1.26
CA HIS A 155 16.07 -9.67 2.57
C HIS A 155 14.97 -9.11 3.50
N MET A 156 14.91 -7.79 3.64
CA MET A 156 13.91 -7.15 4.50
C MET A 156 12.48 -7.35 4.01
N ASN A 157 12.24 -7.21 2.69
CA ASN A 157 10.92 -7.45 2.12
C ASN A 157 10.45 -8.91 2.31
N VAL A 158 11.36 -9.88 2.20
CA VAL A 158 11.06 -11.29 2.46
C VAL A 158 10.71 -11.51 3.93
N MET A 159 11.47 -10.92 4.87
CA MET A 159 11.14 -11.03 6.30
C MET A 159 9.76 -10.44 6.62
N ILE A 160 9.45 -9.25 6.07
CA ILE A 160 8.15 -8.59 6.23
C ILE A 160 7.03 -9.46 5.64
N PHE A 161 7.23 -9.97 4.43
CA PHE A 161 6.27 -10.84 3.77
C PHE A 161 5.99 -12.10 4.59
N LEU A 162 7.04 -12.80 5.05
CA LEU A 162 6.90 -14.03 5.80
C LEU A 162 6.18 -13.81 7.15
N GLY A 163 6.48 -12.72 7.86
CA GLY A 163 5.81 -12.42 9.11
C GLY A 163 4.33 -12.05 8.92
N ASN A 164 3.98 -11.36 7.84
CA ASN A 164 2.59 -11.02 7.52
C ASN A 164 1.80 -12.17 6.84
N PHE A 165 2.48 -13.20 6.34
CA PHE A 165 1.87 -14.22 5.50
C PHE A 165 0.76 -14.97 6.21
N ASN A 166 1.00 -15.43 7.45
CA ASN A 166 0.03 -16.22 8.17
C ASN A 166 -1.24 -15.41 8.49
N ASP A 167 -1.09 -14.17 8.95
CA ASP A 167 -2.22 -13.29 9.28
C ASP A 167 -3.02 -12.94 8.02
N THR A 168 -2.32 -12.66 6.91
CA THR A 168 -2.96 -12.42 5.61
C THR A 168 -3.71 -13.66 5.13
N ALA A 169 -3.12 -14.84 5.23
CA ALA A 169 -3.76 -16.11 4.86
C ALA A 169 -4.98 -16.40 5.74
N GLN A 170 -4.87 -16.19 7.05
CA GLN A 170 -5.98 -16.38 7.99
C GLN A 170 -7.13 -15.40 7.76
N LEU A 171 -6.84 -14.18 7.30
CA LEU A 171 -7.85 -13.20 6.94
C LEU A 171 -8.56 -13.55 5.62
N LEU A 172 -7.80 -13.98 4.61
CA LEU A 172 -8.31 -14.18 3.25
C LEU A 172 -8.96 -15.56 3.04
N MET A 173 -8.40 -16.63 3.62
CA MET A 173 -8.88 -18.00 3.41
C MET A 173 -10.37 -18.19 3.77
N PRO A 174 -10.89 -17.69 4.90
CA PRO A 174 -12.31 -17.83 5.24
C PRO A 174 -13.23 -17.10 4.24
N GLN A 175 -12.80 -15.95 3.72
CA GLN A 175 -13.56 -15.18 2.74
C GLN A 175 -13.66 -15.93 1.42
N LEU A 176 -12.53 -16.47 0.94
CA LEU A 176 -12.49 -17.28 -0.28
C LEU A 176 -13.34 -18.54 -0.14
N ASN A 177 -13.21 -19.25 0.99
CA ASN A 177 -13.99 -20.45 1.27
C ASN A 177 -15.50 -20.14 1.35
N ALA A 178 -15.89 -19.00 1.92
CA ALA A 178 -17.28 -18.58 1.94
C ALA A 178 -17.82 -18.33 0.53
N ILE A 179 -17.06 -17.66 -0.34
CA ILE A 179 -17.46 -17.42 -1.74
C ILE A 179 -17.57 -18.75 -2.51
N ILE A 180 -16.60 -19.66 -2.35
CA ILE A 180 -16.62 -20.98 -2.99
C ILE A 180 -17.83 -21.77 -2.51
N ALA A 181 -18.06 -21.85 -1.19
CA ALA A 181 -19.17 -22.58 -0.61
C ALA A 181 -20.52 -22.01 -1.05
N ALA A 182 -20.67 -20.69 -1.02
CA ALA A 182 -21.87 -20.00 -1.51
C ALA A 182 -22.13 -20.30 -2.99
N SER A 183 -21.12 -20.12 -3.84
CA SER A 183 -21.22 -20.36 -5.29
C SER A 183 -21.58 -21.81 -5.60
N MET A 184 -20.93 -22.76 -4.92
CA MET A 184 -21.20 -24.18 -5.10
C MET A 184 -22.60 -24.55 -4.62
N SER A 185 -23.05 -24.03 -3.48
CA SER A 185 -24.38 -24.29 -2.92
C SER A 185 -25.51 -23.76 -3.83
N LEU A 186 -25.34 -22.56 -4.39
CA LEU A 186 -26.25 -22.01 -5.40
C LEU A 186 -26.29 -22.87 -6.66
N LYS A 187 -25.12 -23.29 -7.15
CA LYS A 187 -25.00 -24.08 -8.38
C LYS A 187 -25.57 -25.49 -8.24
N SER A 188 -25.42 -26.11 -7.07
CA SER A 188 -25.85 -27.49 -6.83
C SER A 188 -27.27 -27.63 -6.29
N SER A 189 -27.90 -26.55 -5.79
CA SER A 189 -29.27 -26.61 -5.27
C SER A 189 -30.28 -26.95 -6.36
N SER A 190 -30.79 -28.18 -6.31
CA SER A 190 -31.87 -28.64 -7.18
C SER A 190 -33.19 -27.94 -6.83
N LYS A 191 -33.40 -27.60 -5.54
CA LYS A 191 -34.59 -26.88 -5.12
C LYS A 191 -34.65 -25.47 -5.71
N LEU A 192 -33.54 -24.73 -5.67
CA LEU A 192 -33.45 -23.41 -6.30
C LEU A 192 -33.72 -23.51 -7.81
N ARG A 193 -33.13 -24.50 -8.48
CA ARG A 193 -33.36 -24.73 -9.92
C ARG A 193 -34.85 -24.93 -10.23
N ASN A 194 -35.53 -25.78 -9.47
CA ASN A 194 -36.95 -26.07 -9.68
C ASN A 194 -37.85 -24.86 -9.35
N ILE A 195 -37.49 -24.05 -8.35
CA ILE A 195 -38.20 -22.79 -8.08
C ILE A 195 -38.05 -21.81 -9.25
N LEU A 196 -36.86 -21.66 -9.82
CA LEU A 196 -36.64 -20.81 -11.00
C LEU A 196 -37.42 -21.31 -12.22
N GLU A 197 -37.58 -22.63 -12.37
CA GLU A 197 -38.41 -23.23 -13.43
C GLU A 197 -39.90 -22.89 -13.25
N ILE A 198 -40.42 -22.94 -12.02
CA ILE A 198 -41.80 -22.52 -11.72
C ILE A 198 -41.98 -21.04 -12.07
N VAL A 199 -41.05 -20.18 -11.67
CA VAL A 199 -41.08 -18.74 -12.01
C VAL A 199 -41.07 -18.52 -13.53
N LEU A 200 -40.24 -19.27 -14.26
CA LEU A 200 -40.19 -19.23 -15.72
C LEU A 200 -41.54 -19.64 -16.34
N ALA A 201 -42.17 -20.70 -15.83
CA ALA A 201 -43.46 -21.17 -16.32
C ALA A 201 -44.57 -20.12 -16.16
N PHE A 202 -44.68 -19.52 -14.97
CA PHE A 202 -45.65 -18.43 -14.73
C PHE A 202 -45.35 -17.20 -15.58
N GLY A 203 -44.07 -16.80 -15.66
CA GLY A 203 -43.63 -15.69 -16.50
C GLY A 203 -43.99 -15.89 -17.97
N ASN A 204 -43.77 -17.11 -18.50
CA ASN A 204 -44.15 -17.48 -19.87
C ASN A 204 -45.65 -17.46 -20.08
N TYR A 205 -46.44 -18.04 -19.17
CA TYR A 205 -47.89 -18.02 -19.28
C TYR A 205 -48.43 -16.59 -19.37
N MET A 206 -47.95 -15.72 -18.48
CA MET A 206 -48.41 -14.32 -18.39
C MET A 206 -47.95 -13.44 -19.55
N ASN A 207 -46.79 -13.72 -20.16
CA ASN A 207 -46.24 -12.91 -21.24
C ASN A 207 -46.43 -13.51 -22.65
N SER A 208 -46.97 -14.73 -22.74
CA SER A 208 -47.10 -15.52 -23.98
C SER A 208 -47.73 -14.74 -25.13
N SER A 209 -48.77 -13.94 -24.87
CA SER A 209 -49.50 -13.20 -25.89
C SER A 209 -48.78 -11.96 -26.45
N LYS A 210 -47.70 -11.48 -25.80
CA LYS A 210 -47.02 -10.22 -26.17
C LYS A 210 -45.54 -10.40 -26.50
N ARG A 211 -44.87 -11.39 -25.92
CA ARG A 211 -43.40 -11.53 -25.97
C ARG A 211 -42.92 -12.92 -26.38
N GLY A 212 -43.82 -13.84 -26.69
CA GLY A 212 -43.47 -15.23 -27.00
C GLY A 212 -42.97 -16.02 -25.78
N ALA A 213 -42.36 -17.19 -26.03
CA ALA A 213 -41.82 -18.06 -24.99
C ALA A 213 -40.35 -17.70 -24.67
N ALA A 214 -40.02 -17.57 -23.39
CA ALA A 214 -38.66 -17.42 -22.88
C ALA A 214 -38.11 -18.75 -22.37
N TYR A 215 -36.79 -18.93 -22.48
CA TYR A 215 -36.07 -20.11 -21.98
C TYR A 215 -35.25 -19.82 -20.71
N GLY A 216 -35.29 -18.58 -20.23
CA GLY A 216 -34.58 -18.11 -19.03
C GLY A 216 -34.81 -16.62 -18.79
N PHE A 217 -34.39 -16.12 -17.64
CA PHE A 217 -34.53 -14.72 -17.26
C PHE A 217 -33.31 -14.25 -16.46
N ARG A 218 -33.08 -12.93 -16.42
CA ARG A 218 -32.02 -12.32 -15.59
C ARG A 218 -32.44 -12.39 -14.12
N LEU A 219 -31.52 -12.68 -13.21
CA LEU A 219 -31.83 -12.81 -11.77
C LEU A 219 -32.49 -11.56 -11.17
N GLN A 220 -32.16 -10.37 -11.68
CA GLN A 220 -32.82 -9.12 -11.29
C GLN A 220 -34.35 -9.13 -11.49
N SER A 221 -34.86 -9.94 -12.42
CA SER A 221 -36.31 -10.10 -12.62
C SER A 221 -37.03 -10.71 -11.42
N LEU A 222 -36.31 -11.32 -10.47
CA LEU A 222 -36.90 -11.82 -9.22
C LEU A 222 -37.47 -10.67 -8.36
N ASP A 223 -36.89 -9.46 -8.44
CA ASP A 223 -37.39 -8.29 -7.70
C ASP A 223 -38.82 -7.91 -8.17
N ALA A 224 -39.12 -8.11 -9.46
CA ALA A 224 -40.44 -7.83 -10.02
C ALA A 224 -41.56 -8.72 -9.46
N LEU A 225 -41.23 -9.87 -8.84
CA LEU A 225 -42.22 -10.73 -8.19
C LEU A 225 -42.87 -10.07 -6.96
N LEU A 226 -42.16 -9.14 -6.31
CA LEU A 226 -42.68 -8.32 -5.22
C LEU A 226 -43.53 -7.14 -5.73
N GLU A 227 -43.20 -6.61 -6.90
CA GLU A 227 -43.88 -5.45 -7.48
C GLU A 227 -45.24 -5.81 -8.08
N MET A 228 -45.35 -6.97 -8.72
CA MET A 228 -46.58 -7.39 -9.35
C MET A 228 -47.63 -7.84 -8.33
N LYS A 229 -48.79 -7.18 -8.33
CA LYS A 229 -49.92 -7.46 -7.43
C LYS A 229 -51.07 -8.16 -8.14
N SER A 230 -51.87 -8.89 -7.37
CA SER A 230 -53.16 -9.43 -7.80
C SER A 230 -54.14 -8.31 -8.18
N THR A 231 -55.19 -8.65 -8.93
CA THR A 231 -56.24 -7.70 -9.35
C THR A 231 -56.90 -6.98 -8.16
N ASP A 232 -57.11 -7.69 -7.06
CA ASP A 232 -57.66 -7.14 -5.81
C ASP A 232 -56.61 -6.41 -4.94
N ARG A 233 -55.34 -6.37 -5.39
CA ARG A 233 -54.18 -5.78 -4.71
C ARG A 233 -53.88 -6.31 -3.31
N LYS A 234 -54.48 -7.45 -2.92
CA LYS A 234 -54.31 -8.03 -1.58
C LYS A 234 -53.04 -8.86 -1.42
N GLN A 235 -52.46 -9.34 -2.52
CA GLN A 235 -51.24 -10.15 -2.50
C GLN A 235 -50.34 -9.83 -3.70
N THR A 236 -49.05 -10.17 -3.58
CA THR A 236 -48.09 -10.08 -4.69
C THR A 236 -47.96 -11.42 -5.40
N LEU A 237 -47.33 -11.43 -6.58
CA LEU A 237 -47.01 -12.66 -7.30
C LEU A 237 -46.11 -13.57 -6.46
N LEU A 238 -45.17 -13.01 -5.69
CA LEU A 238 -44.35 -13.79 -4.76
C LEU A 238 -45.20 -14.54 -3.72
N HIS A 239 -46.19 -13.87 -3.09
CA HIS A 239 -47.09 -14.52 -2.13
C HIS A 239 -47.86 -15.68 -2.77
N TYR A 240 -48.37 -15.46 -3.98
CA TYR A 240 -49.07 -16.49 -4.74
C TYR A 240 -48.17 -17.68 -5.05
N LEU A 241 -46.93 -17.44 -5.51
CA LEU A 241 -45.94 -18.49 -5.80
C LEU A 241 -45.56 -19.28 -4.55
N VAL A 242 -45.33 -18.62 -3.41
CA VAL A 242 -45.05 -19.31 -2.14
C VAL A 242 -46.19 -20.24 -1.75
N ARG A 243 -47.45 -19.80 -1.88
CA ARG A 243 -48.62 -20.65 -1.63
C ARG A 243 -48.65 -21.86 -2.56
N VAL A 244 -48.49 -21.64 -3.87
CA VAL A 244 -48.48 -22.73 -4.86
C VAL A 244 -47.36 -23.72 -4.59
N ILE A 245 -46.14 -23.26 -4.30
CA ILE A 245 -45.00 -24.11 -3.96
C ILE A 245 -45.32 -24.92 -2.70
N THR A 246 -45.87 -24.29 -1.66
CA THR A 246 -46.20 -24.99 -0.41
C THR A 246 -47.28 -26.07 -0.61
N GLU A 247 -48.27 -25.82 -1.46
CA GLU A 247 -49.38 -26.74 -1.71
C GLU A 247 -49.06 -27.85 -2.72
N LYS A 248 -48.23 -27.56 -3.74
CA LYS A 248 -47.99 -28.46 -4.89
C LYS A 248 -46.59 -29.06 -4.94
N TYR A 249 -45.61 -28.41 -4.30
CA TYR A 249 -44.20 -28.78 -4.32
C TYR A 249 -43.58 -28.67 -2.90
N PRO A 250 -44.15 -29.37 -1.90
CA PRO A 250 -43.72 -29.24 -0.50
C PRO A 250 -42.24 -29.58 -0.31
N GLU A 251 -41.64 -30.42 -1.16
CA GLU A 251 -40.22 -30.75 -1.14
C GLU A 251 -39.30 -29.54 -1.43
N LEU A 252 -39.81 -28.53 -2.15
CA LEU A 252 -39.09 -27.28 -2.44
C LEU A 252 -39.14 -26.31 -1.26
N THR A 253 -40.00 -26.54 -0.28
CA THR A 253 -40.00 -25.76 0.95
C THR A 253 -38.64 -25.93 1.66
N GLY A 254 -38.19 -24.85 2.29
CA GLY A 254 -36.85 -24.82 2.90
C GLY A 254 -35.69 -24.79 1.90
N PHE A 255 -35.87 -24.41 0.63
CA PHE A 255 -34.75 -24.33 -0.33
C PHE A 255 -33.55 -23.51 0.18
N HIS A 256 -33.79 -22.49 1.00
CA HIS A 256 -32.75 -21.66 1.61
C HIS A 256 -31.79 -22.46 2.50
N THR A 257 -32.20 -23.62 3.03
CA THR A 257 -31.31 -24.47 3.84
C THR A 257 -30.24 -25.16 2.99
N GLU A 258 -30.41 -25.23 1.66
CA GLU A 258 -29.37 -25.72 0.75
C GLU A 258 -28.36 -24.62 0.38
N LEU A 259 -28.66 -23.36 0.71
CA LEU A 259 -27.87 -22.19 0.33
C LEU A 259 -27.00 -21.75 1.52
N HIS A 260 -25.74 -22.12 1.49
CA HIS A 260 -24.82 -21.87 2.60
C HIS A 260 -23.97 -20.63 2.34
N PHE A 261 -23.58 -19.93 3.42
CA PHE A 261 -22.60 -18.83 3.37
C PHE A 261 -22.98 -17.63 2.48
N LEU A 262 -24.23 -17.51 2.02
CA LEU A 262 -24.68 -16.39 1.17
C LEU A 262 -24.47 -15.02 1.83
N ASP A 263 -24.82 -14.87 3.10
CA ASP A 263 -24.67 -13.60 3.82
C ASP A 263 -23.20 -13.20 3.98
N LYS A 264 -22.32 -14.19 4.24
CA LYS A 264 -20.88 -13.97 4.42
C LYS A 264 -20.18 -13.69 3.08
N ALA A 265 -20.62 -14.34 2.01
CA ALA A 265 -20.12 -14.11 0.65
C ALA A 265 -20.59 -12.76 0.09
N GLY A 266 -21.81 -12.33 0.41
CA GLY A 266 -22.37 -11.04 -0.02
C GLY A 266 -21.64 -9.82 0.54
N THR A 267 -21.01 -9.96 1.71
CA THR A 267 -20.17 -8.91 2.32
C THR A 267 -18.70 -8.94 1.87
N GLY A 268 -18.27 -10.00 1.18
CA GLY A 268 -16.90 -10.12 0.70
C GLY A 268 -16.66 -9.27 -0.54
N SER A 269 -15.77 -8.29 -0.47
CA SER A 269 -15.33 -7.55 -1.66
C SER A 269 -14.43 -8.46 -2.50
N ALA A 270 -14.97 -9.07 -3.56
CA ALA A 270 -14.21 -9.82 -4.56
C ALA A 270 -13.43 -8.89 -5.54
N ARG A 271 -12.96 -7.74 -5.05
CA ARG A 271 -12.02 -6.87 -5.77
C ARG A 271 -10.65 -7.04 -5.13
N GLY A 272 -9.94 -8.05 -5.64
CA GLY A 272 -8.47 -8.13 -5.62
C GLY A 272 -7.97 -7.81 -7.02
#